data_AF-A0A0M0GHL7-F1
#
_entry.id   AF-A0A0M0GHL7-F1
#
_cell.length_a   1.000
_cell.length_b   1.000
_cell.length_c   1.000
_cell.angle_alpha   90.00
_cell.angle_beta   90.00
_cell.angle_gamma   90.00
#
_symmetry.space_group_name_H-M   'P 1'
#
loop_
_entity.id
_entity.type
_entity.pdbx_description
1 polymer ?
#
loop_
_entity_poly.entity_id
_entity_poly.type
_entity_poly.pdbx_seq_one_letter_code
_entity_poly.pdbx_strand_id
1 'polypeptide(L)'
;MFIEAKLIDENGFIVDTVAVKDTDVLEANLIKEPVPPLLYKPRWTENGWVEGATEEYIKHEDNRTTGTADMDLLKPLEKPKPKPAPKPKPVQKPKEEDDMLGKAIVINGFADFPAAERLALNLKAPIYLRSTVKGKKVAKELYVVGGTKDGIVADKVTLLSGADRFETATAVGEFLK
;
A
#
# COMPACT_ATOMS: atom_id res chain seq x y z
N MET A 1 -17.30 26.97 11.43
CA MET A 1 -17.53 25.91 10.43
C MET A 1 -17.22 24.58 11.10
N PHE A 2 -17.95 23.50 10.82
CA PHE A 2 -17.58 22.17 11.32
C PHE A 2 -16.71 21.47 10.29
N ILE A 3 -15.66 20.81 10.75
CA ILE A 3 -14.72 20.04 9.92
C ILE A 3 -14.66 18.60 10.43
N GLU A 4 -14.26 17.69 9.55
CA GLU A 4 -14.00 16.30 9.92
C GLU A 4 -12.57 16.16 10.44
N ALA A 5 -12.42 15.62 11.65
CA ALA A 5 -11.12 15.22 12.19
C ALA A 5 -11.09 13.69 12.37
N LYS A 6 -9.89 13.11 12.27
CA LYS A 6 -9.65 11.67 12.43
C LYS A 6 -9.14 11.39 13.84
N LEU A 7 -9.86 10.56 14.59
CA LEU A 7 -9.45 10.08 15.91
C LEU A 7 -8.46 8.94 15.73
N ILE A 8 -7.30 9.07 16.37
CA ILE A 8 -6.23 8.07 16.36
C ILE A 8 -6.11 7.36 17.71
N ASP A 9 -5.77 6.07 17.69
CA ASP A 9 -5.42 5.30 18.89
C ASP A 9 -3.97 5.54 19.35
N GLU A 10 -3.61 4.95 20.49
CA GLU A 10 -2.25 5.02 21.07
C GLU A 10 -1.15 4.48 20.12
N ASN A 11 -1.52 3.71 19.10
CA ASN A 11 -0.61 3.12 18.13
C ASN A 11 -0.56 3.91 16.80
N GLY A 12 -1.30 5.02 16.73
CA GLY A 12 -1.41 5.94 15.59
C GLY A 12 -2.43 5.53 14.52
N PHE A 13 -3.35 4.60 14.79
CA PHE A 13 -4.35 4.15 13.82
C PHE A 13 -5.66 4.93 13.91
N ILE A 14 -6.23 5.26 12.76
CA ILE A 14 -7.51 5.96 12.67
C ILE A 14 -8.63 4.99 13.09
N VAL A 15 -9.27 5.30 14.22
CA VAL A 15 -10.36 4.50 14.79
C VAL A 15 -11.73 5.08 14.50
N ASP A 16 -11.85 6.41 14.38
CA ASP A 16 -13.12 7.04 14.01
C ASP A 16 -12.93 8.40 13.33
N THR A 17 -14.02 8.93 12.77
CA THR A 17 -14.10 10.30 12.27
C THR A 17 -15.08 11.08 13.13
N VAL A 18 -14.65 12.24 13.63
CA VAL A 18 -15.46 13.12 14.48
C VAL A 18 -15.64 14.48 13.82
N ALA A 19 -16.80 15.09 14.03
CA ALA A 19 -17.06 16.46 13.61
C ALA A 19 -16.62 17.41 14.73
N VAL A 20 -15.68 18.30 14.44
CA VAL A 20 -15.17 19.31 15.37
C VAL A 20 -15.40 20.69 14.80
N LYS A 21 -15.48 21.74 15.62
CA LYS A 21 -15.49 23.09 15.05
C LYS A 21 -14.07 23.42 14.60
N ASP A 22 -13.98 24.06 13.45
CA ASP A 22 -12.72 24.49 12.85
C ASP A 22 -11.86 25.32 13.83
N THR A 23 -12.53 26.11 14.68
CA THR A 23 -11.94 26.98 15.71
C THR A 23 -11.50 26.27 16.99
N ASP A 24 -11.85 24.99 17.18
CA ASP A 24 -11.58 24.28 18.43
C ASP A 24 -10.11 23.81 18.47
N VAL A 25 -9.52 23.92 19.66
CA VAL A 25 -8.24 23.30 20.01
C VAL A 25 -8.52 21.82 20.27
N LEU A 26 -7.86 20.93 19.54
CA LEU A 26 -8.12 19.50 19.61
C LEU A 26 -7.15 18.78 20.54
N GLU A 27 -7.61 17.67 21.10
CA GLU A 27 -6.77 16.72 21.83
C GLU A 27 -5.70 16.11 20.89
N ALA A 28 -4.58 15.66 21.48
CA ALA A 28 -3.42 15.15 20.75
C ALA A 28 -3.71 13.90 19.89
N ASN A 29 -4.84 13.25 20.12
CA ASN A 29 -5.31 12.08 19.38
C ASN A 29 -6.24 12.42 18.21
N LEU A 30 -6.34 13.69 17.80
CA LEU A 30 -7.21 14.13 16.70
C LEU A 30 -6.42 14.85 15.62
N ILE A 31 -6.53 14.37 14.39
CA ILE A 31 -5.83 14.92 13.22
C ILE A 31 -6.84 15.61 12.30
N LYS A 32 -6.63 16.90 12.00
CA LYS A 32 -7.43 17.67 11.03
C LYS A 32 -6.95 17.44 9.60
N GLU A 33 -5.63 17.45 9.39
CA GLU A 33 -5.01 17.37 8.07
C GLU A 33 -4.84 15.90 7.62
N PRO A 34 -5.07 15.59 6.33
CA PRO A 34 -4.84 14.26 5.81
C PRO A 34 -3.37 13.87 5.96
N VAL A 35 -3.12 12.67 6.49
CA VAL A 35 -1.76 12.15 6.69
C VAL A 35 -1.03 12.10 5.34
N PRO A 36 0.14 12.75 5.21
CA PRO A 36 0.91 12.72 3.97
C PRO A 36 1.26 11.28 3.54
N PRO A 37 1.31 10.97 2.23
CA PRO A 37 1.52 9.59 1.74
C PRO A 37 2.76 8.87 2.29
N LEU A 38 3.83 9.61 2.63
CA LEU A 38 5.07 9.05 3.19
C LEU A 38 5.01 8.80 4.70
N LEU A 39 4.01 9.35 5.38
CA LEU A 39 3.81 9.26 6.83
C LEU A 39 2.62 8.37 7.19
N TYR A 40 2.08 7.67 6.19
CA TYR A 40 0.95 6.79 6.31
C TYR A 40 1.38 5.38 6.76
N LYS A 41 0.68 4.83 7.75
CA LYS A 41 0.95 3.53 8.37
C LYS A 41 -0.23 2.57 8.16
N PRO A 42 -0.18 1.66 7.16
CA PRO A 42 -1.24 0.69 6.95
C PRO A 42 -1.17 -0.45 7.98
N ARG A 43 -2.33 -0.95 8.43
CA ARG A 43 -2.45 -2.19 9.21
C ARG A 43 -3.65 -3.01 8.75
N TRP A 44 -3.45 -4.33 8.64
CA TRP A 44 -4.55 -5.27 8.42
C TRP A 44 -5.12 -5.74 9.76
N THR A 45 -6.44 -5.67 9.91
CA THR A 45 -7.18 -6.15 11.09
C THR A 45 -8.23 -7.17 10.68
N GLU A 46 -8.88 -7.82 11.65
CA GLU A 46 -9.98 -8.77 11.40
C GLU A 46 -11.17 -8.11 10.66
N ASN A 47 -11.28 -6.78 10.73
CA ASN A 47 -12.31 -5.98 10.07
C ASN A 47 -11.83 -5.33 8.76
N GLY A 48 -10.61 -5.64 8.30
CA GLY A 48 -10.03 -5.15 7.05
C GLY A 48 -8.86 -4.17 7.23
N TRP A 49 -8.55 -3.45 6.15
CA TRP A 49 -7.50 -2.42 6.13
C TRP A 49 -7.85 -1.25 7.05
N VAL A 50 -6.89 -0.85 7.88
CA VAL A 50 -6.96 0.33 8.74
C VAL A 50 -5.79 1.24 8.43
N GLU A 51 -6.11 2.53 8.30
CA GLU A 51 -5.19 3.62 7.98
C GLU A 51 -4.59 4.20 9.28
N GLY A 52 -3.37 4.72 9.25
CA GLY A 52 -2.74 5.31 10.44
C GLY A 52 -1.67 6.33 10.08
N ALA A 53 -1.18 7.04 11.09
CA ALA A 53 -0.08 7.97 11.00
C ALA A 53 1.17 7.45 11.72
N THR A 54 2.34 7.83 11.24
CA THR A 54 3.61 7.59 11.94
C THR A 54 3.68 8.40 13.24
N GLU A 55 4.41 7.89 14.24
CA GLU A 55 4.65 8.62 15.49
C GLU A 55 5.30 9.99 15.26
N GLU A 56 6.12 10.11 14.22
CA GLU A 56 6.80 11.35 13.84
C GLU A 56 5.80 12.42 13.40
N TYR A 57 4.78 12.04 12.63
CA TYR A 57 3.69 12.94 12.24
C TYR A 57 2.83 13.34 13.44
N ILE A 58 2.48 12.38 14.30
CA ILE A 58 1.66 12.61 15.51
C ILE A 58 2.37 13.57 16.48
N LYS A 59 3.71 13.49 16.59
CA LYS A 59 4.52 14.39 17.42
C LYS A 59 4.72 15.78 16.80
N HIS A 60 4.53 15.93 15.48
CA HIS A 60 4.69 17.21 14.76
C HIS A 60 3.37 17.98 14.63
N GLU A 61 2.24 17.29 14.49
CA GLU A 61 0.86 17.83 14.54
C GLU A 61 0.39 18.12 15.98
N ASP A 62 1.33 18.23 16.91
CA ASP A 62 1.09 18.51 18.31
C ASP A 62 0.65 19.98 18.45
N ASN A 63 -0.66 20.21 18.32
CA ASN A 63 -1.35 21.50 18.50
C ASN A 63 -1.26 22.04 19.95
N ARG A 64 -0.18 21.72 20.70
CA ARG A 64 0.12 22.26 22.03
C ARG A 64 0.55 23.73 21.95
N THR A 65 -0.36 24.60 21.55
CA THR A 65 -0.39 25.96 22.09
C THR A 65 -1.27 25.94 23.34
N THR A 66 -0.59 25.76 24.48
CA THR A 66 -0.95 26.23 25.83
C THR A 66 -2.38 26.75 26.01
N GLY A 67 -3.26 25.95 26.61
CA GLY A 67 -4.53 26.42 27.14
C GLY A 67 -5.40 25.27 27.61
N THR A 68 -5.76 25.26 28.89
CA THR A 68 -6.75 24.36 29.47
C THR A 68 -8.11 24.61 28.79
N ALA A 69 -8.59 23.67 27.99
CA ALA A 69 -9.91 23.76 27.38
C ALA A 69 -10.87 22.80 28.10
N ASP A 70 -11.80 23.37 28.88
CA ASP A 70 -13.07 22.74 29.21
C ASP A 70 -13.83 22.48 27.89
N MET A 71 -14.15 21.22 27.58
CA MET A 71 -14.94 20.86 26.40
C MET A 71 -16.20 20.07 26.80
N ASP A 72 -17.35 20.70 26.57
CA ASP A 72 -18.65 20.06 26.46
C ASP A 72 -18.64 19.13 25.22
N LEU A 73 -18.41 17.84 25.46
CA LEU A 73 -18.48 16.79 24.45
C LEU A 73 -19.93 16.59 23.99
N LEU A 74 -20.25 17.02 22.77
CA LEU A 74 -21.50 16.64 22.11
C LEU A 74 -21.42 15.17 21.66
N LYS A 75 -22.48 14.42 21.97
CA LYS A 75 -22.59 12.97 21.76
C LYS A 75 -22.24 12.52 20.33
N PRO A 76 -21.70 11.30 20.17
CA PRO A 76 -21.42 10.70 18.86
C PRO A 76 -22.65 10.70 17.96
N LEU A 77 -22.47 11.03 16.68
CA LEU A 77 -23.47 10.74 15.66
C LEU A 77 -23.58 9.22 15.52
N GLU A 78 -24.72 8.65 15.91
CA GLU A 78 -25.03 7.25 15.66
C GLU A 78 -25.03 7.02 14.14
N LYS A 79 -24.04 6.26 13.65
CA LYS A 79 -24.03 5.76 12.28
C LYS A 79 -25.27 4.87 12.09
N PRO A 80 -26.02 4.98 10.96
CA PRO A 80 -27.04 4.01 10.64
C PRO A 80 -26.39 2.62 10.52
N LYS A 81 -26.96 1.63 11.22
CA LYS A 81 -26.50 0.23 11.18
C LYS A 81 -26.33 -0.22 9.73
N PRO A 82 -25.19 -0.79 9.33
CA PRO A 82 -25.06 -1.38 8.01
C PRO A 82 -26.09 -2.52 7.90
N LYS A 83 -26.96 -2.44 6.90
CA LYS A 83 -27.81 -3.58 6.52
C LYS A 83 -26.90 -4.78 6.26
N PRO A 84 -27.26 -6.00 6.71
CA PRO A 84 -26.45 -7.17 6.48
C PRO A 84 -26.24 -7.34 4.97
N ALA A 85 -24.98 -7.23 4.53
CA ALA A 85 -24.62 -7.60 3.18
C ALA A 85 -24.98 -9.07 2.97
N PRO A 86 -25.55 -9.45 1.81
CA PRO A 86 -25.88 -10.84 1.53
C PRO A 86 -24.60 -11.67 1.64
N LYS A 87 -24.66 -12.77 2.41
CA LYS A 87 -23.56 -13.73 2.56
C LYS A 87 -23.00 -14.05 1.18
N PRO A 88 -21.68 -13.88 0.93
CA PRO A 88 -21.10 -14.35 -0.31
C PRO A 88 -21.36 -15.86 -0.39
N LYS A 89 -22.05 -16.30 -1.45
CA LYS A 89 -22.10 -17.72 -1.79
C LYS A 89 -20.65 -18.20 -1.95
N PRO A 90 -20.33 -19.46 -1.56
CA PRO A 90 -19.00 -19.98 -1.75
C PRO A 90 -18.65 -19.89 -3.23
N VAL A 91 -17.72 -18.99 -3.55
CA VAL A 91 -17.10 -18.96 -4.88
C VAL A 91 -16.34 -20.27 -4.97
N GLN A 92 -16.80 -21.17 -5.83
CA GLN A 92 -16.02 -22.36 -6.16
C GLN A 92 -14.66 -21.88 -6.64
N LYS A 93 -13.58 -22.34 -6.00
CA LYS A 93 -12.21 -22.19 -6.50
C LYS A 93 -12.21 -22.55 -7.99
N PRO A 94 -11.84 -21.63 -8.89
CA PRO A 94 -11.43 -22.03 -10.22
C PRO A 94 -10.24 -22.97 -10.07
N LYS A 95 -10.21 -23.99 -10.92
CA LYS A 95 -9.20 -25.03 -11.02
C LYS A 95 -7.81 -24.40 -11.08
N GLU A 96 -6.96 -24.73 -10.11
CA GLU A 96 -5.65 -24.09 -9.80
C GLU A 96 -4.60 -24.16 -10.94
N GLU A 97 -4.93 -24.78 -12.07
CA GLU A 97 -4.03 -24.92 -13.23
C GLU A 97 -4.31 -23.91 -14.36
N ASP A 98 -5.49 -23.27 -14.40
CA ASP A 98 -5.83 -22.23 -15.41
C ASP A 98 -5.60 -20.79 -14.90
N ASP A 99 -5.30 -20.60 -13.62
CA ASP A 99 -5.24 -19.29 -12.93
C ASP A 99 -3.80 -18.74 -12.76
N MET A 100 -2.83 -19.33 -13.47
CA MET A 100 -1.43 -18.90 -13.39
C MET A 100 -1.18 -17.69 -14.28
N LEU A 101 -0.55 -16.64 -13.73
CA LEU A 101 -0.24 -15.42 -14.48
C LEU A 101 0.50 -15.74 -15.77
N GLY A 102 0.07 -15.13 -16.87
CA GLY A 102 0.75 -15.28 -18.15
C GLY A 102 2.17 -14.71 -18.11
N LYS A 103 2.30 -13.48 -17.59
CA LYS A 103 3.58 -12.75 -17.50
C LYS A 103 3.74 -12.11 -16.13
N ALA A 104 4.96 -12.08 -15.62
CA ALA A 104 5.32 -11.30 -14.44
C ALA A 104 6.73 -10.74 -14.59
N ILE A 105 7.01 -9.66 -13.86
CA ILE A 105 8.33 -9.02 -13.79
C ILE A 105 8.87 -9.19 -12.38
N VAL A 106 10.15 -9.49 -12.26
CA VAL A 106 10.84 -9.65 -10.98
C VAL A 106 12.01 -8.70 -10.92
N ILE A 107 12.09 -7.93 -9.83
CA ILE A 107 13.21 -7.04 -9.54
C ILE A 107 14.01 -7.56 -8.34
N ASN A 108 15.32 -7.39 -8.39
CA ASN A 108 16.21 -7.81 -7.30
C ASN A 108 16.23 -6.77 -6.17
N GLY A 109 16.17 -5.48 -6.51
CA GLY A 109 16.06 -4.38 -5.56
C GLY A 109 15.19 -3.25 -6.09
N PHE A 110 14.77 -2.35 -5.20
CA PHE A 110 13.93 -1.21 -5.56
C PHE A 110 14.60 -0.24 -6.55
N ALA A 111 15.94 -0.24 -6.62
CA ALA A 111 16.71 0.57 -7.57
C ALA A 111 16.39 0.23 -9.04
N ASP A 112 15.92 -1.00 -9.31
CA ASP A 112 15.57 -1.45 -10.66
C ASP A 112 14.11 -1.12 -11.02
N PHE A 113 13.32 -0.62 -10.06
CA PHE A 113 11.89 -0.31 -10.25
C PHE A 113 11.63 0.66 -11.40
N PRO A 114 12.38 1.77 -11.58
CA PRO A 114 12.11 2.69 -12.70
C PRO A 114 12.23 2.03 -14.08
N ALA A 115 13.18 1.11 -14.25
CA ALA A 115 13.30 0.35 -15.49
C ALA A 115 12.17 -0.69 -15.62
N ALA A 116 11.87 -1.39 -14.53
CA ALA A 116 10.83 -2.42 -14.50
C ALA A 116 9.41 -1.87 -14.69
N GLU A 117 9.12 -0.67 -14.18
CA GLU A 117 7.81 -0.01 -14.32
C GLU A 117 7.47 0.23 -15.80
N ARG A 118 8.43 0.73 -16.58
CA ARG A 118 8.25 0.91 -18.02
C ARG A 118 7.94 -0.41 -18.73
N LEU A 119 8.62 -1.48 -18.35
CA LEU A 119 8.35 -2.83 -18.87
C LEU A 119 6.96 -3.33 -18.46
N ALA A 120 6.57 -3.09 -17.21
CA ALA A 120 5.27 -3.49 -16.66
C ALA A 120 4.11 -2.82 -17.38
N LEU A 121 4.22 -1.52 -17.67
CA LEU A 121 3.20 -0.78 -18.41
C LEU A 121 3.01 -1.32 -19.84
N ASN A 122 4.11 -1.70 -20.51
CA ASN A 122 4.05 -2.25 -21.87
C ASN A 122 3.50 -3.69 -21.88
N LEU A 123 3.97 -4.54 -20.98
CA LEU A 123 3.57 -5.95 -20.92
C LEU A 123 2.25 -6.17 -20.18
N LYS A 124 1.70 -5.14 -19.52
CA LYS A 124 0.56 -5.22 -18.60
C LYS A 124 0.75 -6.32 -17.56
N ALA A 125 1.96 -6.39 -17.00
CA ALA A 125 2.38 -7.45 -16.11
C ALA A 125 2.71 -6.90 -14.71
N PRO A 126 2.37 -7.63 -13.63
CA PRO A 126 2.70 -7.22 -12.27
C PRO A 126 4.21 -7.32 -12.00
N ILE A 127 4.70 -6.47 -11.10
CA ILE A 127 6.08 -6.48 -10.61
C ILE A 127 6.12 -7.14 -9.23
N TYR A 128 7.04 -8.07 -9.05
CA TYR A 128 7.34 -8.71 -7.78
C TYR A 128 8.77 -8.45 -7.34
N LEU A 129 8.96 -8.38 -6.02
CA LEU A 129 10.30 -8.43 -5.44
C LEU A 129 10.82 -9.87 -5.48
N ARG A 130 12.11 -10.06 -5.76
CA ARG A 130 12.74 -11.39 -5.80
C ARG A 130 12.50 -12.22 -4.54
N SER A 131 12.44 -11.57 -3.38
CA SER A 131 12.18 -12.20 -2.08
C SER A 131 10.81 -12.89 -2.00
N THR A 132 9.81 -12.44 -2.76
CA THR A 132 8.45 -13.00 -2.70
C THR A 132 8.23 -14.17 -3.67
N VAL A 133 9.07 -14.29 -4.69
CA VAL A 133 8.95 -15.29 -5.77
C VAL A 133 9.96 -16.43 -5.68
N LYS A 134 10.95 -16.34 -4.79
CA LYS A 134 12.02 -17.33 -4.68
C LYS A 134 11.44 -18.72 -4.40
N GLY A 135 11.75 -19.68 -5.30
CA GLY A 135 11.28 -21.07 -5.19
C GLY A 135 9.80 -21.28 -5.51
N LYS A 136 9.09 -20.27 -6.04
CA LYS A 136 7.69 -20.36 -6.45
C LYS A 136 7.54 -20.01 -7.93
N LYS A 137 6.76 -20.81 -8.64
CA LYS A 137 6.34 -20.48 -10.00
C LYS A 137 5.14 -19.55 -9.95
N VAL A 138 5.36 -18.27 -10.22
CA VAL A 138 4.31 -17.24 -10.14
C VAL A 138 3.70 -16.89 -11.50
N ALA A 139 4.41 -17.14 -12.59
CA ALA A 139 3.93 -16.92 -13.94
C ALA A 139 4.53 -17.92 -14.94
N LYS A 140 3.88 -18.05 -16.11
CA LYS A 140 4.39 -18.84 -17.24
C LYS A 140 5.67 -18.20 -17.81
N GLU A 141 5.62 -16.90 -18.06
CA GLU A 141 6.78 -16.10 -18.51
C GLU A 141 7.20 -15.09 -17.44
N LEU A 142 8.49 -15.08 -17.11
CA LEU A 142 9.09 -14.20 -16.11
C LEU A 142 10.19 -13.34 -16.73
N TYR A 143 10.13 -12.04 -16.44
CA TYR A 143 11.14 -11.07 -16.86
C TYR A 143 11.91 -10.63 -15.62
N VAL A 144 13.19 -10.96 -15.56
CA VAL A 144 14.06 -10.56 -14.44
C VAL A 144 14.74 -9.25 -14.83
N VAL A 145 14.45 -8.17 -14.11
CA VAL A 145 15.04 -6.85 -14.34
C VAL A 145 16.06 -6.56 -13.24
N GLY A 146 17.32 -6.53 -13.62
CA GLY A 146 18.45 -6.36 -12.71
C GLY A 146 18.86 -7.64 -11.98
N GLY A 147 20.16 -7.79 -11.75
CA GLY A 147 20.75 -8.92 -11.04
C GLY A 147 20.82 -10.20 -11.88
N THR A 148 20.43 -11.34 -11.27
CA THR A 148 20.61 -12.67 -11.88
C THR A 148 19.30 -13.46 -11.90
N LYS A 149 19.24 -14.46 -12.78
CA LYS A 149 18.10 -15.39 -12.89
C LYS A 149 18.11 -16.53 -11.85
N ASP A 150 19.08 -16.54 -10.94
CA ASP A 150 19.28 -17.68 -10.03
C ASP A 150 18.10 -17.86 -9.07
N GLY A 151 17.62 -19.10 -8.92
CA GLY A 151 16.51 -19.42 -8.03
C GLY A 151 15.13 -18.92 -8.49
N ILE A 152 15.02 -18.42 -9.73
CA ILE A 152 13.75 -18.10 -10.38
C ILE A 152 13.20 -19.34 -11.09
N VAL A 153 11.91 -19.62 -10.90
CA VAL A 153 11.23 -20.78 -11.48
C VAL A 153 10.09 -20.30 -12.37
N ALA A 154 10.19 -20.52 -13.68
CA ALA A 154 9.20 -20.18 -14.71
C ALA A 154 9.33 -21.09 -15.92
N ASP A 155 8.31 -21.16 -16.79
CA ASP A 155 8.44 -21.89 -18.07
C ASP A 155 9.39 -21.19 -19.02
N LYS A 156 9.36 -19.85 -19.00
CA LYS A 156 10.27 -19.01 -19.76
C LYS A 156 10.78 -17.87 -18.89
N VAL A 157 12.10 -17.70 -18.87
CA VAL A 157 12.77 -16.61 -18.14
C VAL A 157 13.57 -15.76 -19.10
N THR A 158 13.25 -14.46 -19.16
CA THR A 158 14.00 -13.46 -19.90
C THR A 158 14.77 -12.60 -18.90
N LEU A 159 16.09 -12.56 -19.01
CA LEU A 159 16.94 -11.73 -18.15
C LEU A 159 17.25 -10.41 -18.86
N LEU A 160 16.86 -9.30 -18.23
CA LEU A 160 17.10 -7.93 -18.65
C LEU A 160 17.96 -7.27 -17.57
N SER A 161 19.27 -7.49 -17.63
CA SER A 161 20.21 -6.97 -16.63
C SER A 161 21.52 -6.57 -17.30
N GLY A 162 22.20 -5.58 -16.72
CA GLY A 162 23.57 -5.18 -17.07
C GLY A 162 24.48 -5.15 -15.84
N ALA A 163 25.71 -4.65 -16.02
CA ALA A 163 26.67 -4.46 -14.94
C ALA A 163 26.21 -3.40 -13.93
N ASP A 164 25.39 -2.45 -14.37
CA ASP A 164 24.80 -1.41 -13.54
C ASP A 164 23.33 -1.12 -13.90
N ARG A 165 22.76 -0.12 -13.21
CA ARG A 165 21.36 0.30 -13.37
C ARG A 165 21.07 0.96 -14.73
N PHE A 166 22.06 1.60 -15.34
CA PHE A 166 21.90 2.26 -16.64
C PHE A 166 21.95 1.25 -17.78
N GLU A 167 22.84 0.26 -17.68
CA GLU A 167 22.89 -0.87 -18.61
C GLU A 167 21.62 -1.72 -18.50
N THR A 168 21.13 -1.96 -17.28
CA THR A 168 19.84 -2.64 -17.05
C THR A 168 18.68 -1.88 -17.71
N ALA A 169 18.62 -0.55 -17.53
CA ALA A 169 17.61 0.28 -18.18
C ALA A 169 17.73 0.27 -19.72
N THR A 170 18.96 0.22 -20.24
CA THR A 170 19.22 0.08 -21.68
C THR A 170 18.71 -1.25 -22.21
N ALA A 171 19.01 -2.37 -21.53
CA ALA A 171 18.53 -3.70 -21.91
C ALA A 171 16.98 -3.77 -21.92
N VAL A 172 16.32 -3.17 -20.94
CA VAL A 172 14.86 -3.03 -20.93
C VAL A 172 14.38 -2.16 -22.10
N GLY A 173 15.06 -1.05 -22.37
CA GLY A 173 14.74 -0.15 -23.47
C GLY A 173 14.87 -0.81 -24.85
N GLU A 174 15.88 -1.65 -25.05
CA GLU A 174 16.08 -2.42 -26.28
C GLU A 174 15.04 -3.52 -26.45
N PHE A 175 14.64 -4.18 -25.36
CA PHE A 175 13.58 -5.18 -25.40
C PHE A 175 12.21 -4.61 -25.79
N LEU A 176 11.98 -3.33 -25.52
CA LEU A 176 10.73 -2.62 -25.81
C LEU A 176 10.68 -1.95 -27.20
N LYS A 177 11.77 -1.98 -27.96
CA LYS A 177 11.80 -1.48 -29.35
C LYS A 177 11.19 -2.49 -30.30
#